data_AF-A0A929J3B2-F1
#
_entry.id   AF-A0A929J3B2-F1
#
_cell.length_a   1.000
_cell.length_b   1.000
_cell.length_c   1.000
_cell.angle_alpha   90.00
_cell.angle_beta   90.00
_cell.angle_gamma   90.00
#
_symmetry.space_group_name_H-M   'P 1'
#
loop_
_entity.id
_entity.type
_entity.pdbx_description
1 polymer ?
#
loop_
_entity_poly.entity_id
_entity_poly.type
_entity_poly.pdbx_seq_one_letter_code
_entity_poly.pdbx_strand_id
1 'polypeptide(L)'
;MATIDYLINGINAWKSSKTRFLTRLMTSDLIIDEIDSYQQDDLISIHKLCYLTGFYGKKLIISSATIPDVLISTLYNAYQTGYQRFAKFGDKADKIYVGLFSHHDRLNKIYTNNDSIDSKINQYIQELYHAIEAEPVKRKATMLDIGDYLHSGTETKTHPPEFYYKLIESMRECHQNNHTVIDGIKVSTGLVKFSNTVDCFEVARFLLNLSELEEKLQAVVKIECYHARHFPIKRAYVEQQLNKLLNRKNSKDFKNNKLVKASVEKAKCENYTNVILLVVSTTIIEIGRDFDFDWGIVEPASHWSIVQTAGRILRHREQYDKNNMVILSHSMKAVRKSEKVDCYYRYPGPEDHKNQDNYLSSDEKEQNIKQLFDFDKLSEKIDSRVTLKNQDGITDSAIKRVENNQIQSLRDDKKILFSFNSYLEENAAEYLTTANSDEHPFRRSNIKESTYKQDEYGNWLKRDVKTY
;
A
#
# COMPACT_ATOMS: atom_id res chain seq x y z
N MET A 1 -11.84 14.23 -9.06
CA MET A 1 -10.93 13.32 -8.33
C MET A 1 -9.81 14.16 -7.74
N ALA A 2 -9.53 14.02 -6.45
CA ALA A 2 -8.46 14.73 -5.75
C ALA A 2 -7.93 13.80 -4.64
N THR A 3 -6.73 14.07 -4.13
CA THR A 3 -6.24 13.36 -2.94
C THR A 3 -7.03 13.79 -1.71
N ILE A 4 -7.20 12.87 -0.75
CA ILE A 4 -7.92 13.14 0.50
C ILE A 4 -7.31 14.31 1.30
N ASP A 5 -6.00 14.57 1.11
CA ASP A 5 -5.26 15.69 1.66
C ASP A 5 -5.97 17.04 1.52
N TYR A 6 -6.61 17.28 0.38
CA TYR A 6 -7.31 18.54 0.14
C TYR A 6 -8.52 18.69 1.07
N LEU A 7 -9.27 17.61 1.28
CA LEU A 7 -10.44 17.62 2.18
C LEU A 7 -10.01 17.69 3.64
N ILE A 8 -8.99 16.92 4.03
CA ILE A 8 -8.50 16.91 5.42
C ILE A 8 -7.91 18.26 5.84
N ASN A 9 -7.25 18.97 4.92
CA ASN A 9 -6.84 20.35 5.16
C ASN A 9 -8.01 21.28 5.54
N GLY A 10 -9.23 21.00 5.06
CA GLY A 10 -10.44 21.73 5.41
C GLY A 10 -11.00 21.35 6.79
N ILE A 11 -10.88 20.09 7.19
CA ILE A 11 -11.33 19.58 8.50
C ILE A 11 -10.48 20.15 9.62
N ASN A 12 -9.15 20.13 9.42
CA ASN A 12 -8.17 20.61 10.41
C ASN A 12 -7.78 22.08 10.15
N ALA A 13 -8.72 22.88 9.61
CA ALA A 13 -8.44 24.22 9.13
C ALA A 13 -8.38 25.24 10.26
N TRP A 14 -7.18 25.71 10.58
CA TRP A 14 -6.94 26.91 11.40
C TRP A 14 -7.19 28.24 10.67
N LYS A 15 -7.21 28.19 9.34
CA LYS A 15 -7.35 29.36 8.46
C LYS A 15 -8.60 29.23 7.62
N SER A 16 -9.39 30.31 7.54
CA SER A 16 -10.60 30.40 6.71
C SER A 16 -10.36 30.06 5.23
N SER A 17 -9.15 30.30 4.71
CA SER A 17 -8.80 29.94 3.33
C SER A 17 -8.86 28.44 3.04
N LYS A 18 -8.71 27.58 4.06
CA LYS A 18 -8.80 26.12 3.93
C LYS A 18 -10.22 25.58 4.12
N THR A 19 -11.12 26.31 4.80
CA THR A 19 -12.52 25.88 5.00
C THR A 19 -13.30 25.79 3.69
N ARG A 20 -12.84 26.47 2.62
CA ARG A 20 -13.40 26.31 1.27
C ARG A 20 -13.44 24.85 0.80
N PHE A 21 -12.52 23.98 1.25
CA PHE A 21 -12.55 22.57 0.88
C PHE A 21 -13.77 21.83 1.48
N LEU A 22 -14.31 22.31 2.60
CA LEU A 22 -15.54 21.77 3.19
C LEU A 22 -16.77 22.08 2.34
N THR A 23 -16.78 23.17 1.55
CA THR A 23 -17.90 23.45 0.62
C THR A 23 -18.07 22.33 -0.41
N ARG A 24 -16.97 21.66 -0.78
CA ARG A 24 -17.04 20.48 -1.64
C ARG A 24 -17.75 19.33 -0.94
N LEU A 25 -17.40 19.07 0.32
CA LEU A 25 -18.05 18.05 1.15
C LEU A 25 -19.54 18.37 1.38
N MET A 26 -19.92 19.64 1.50
CA MET A 26 -21.32 20.08 1.64
C MET A 26 -22.14 19.94 0.35
N THR A 27 -21.50 19.80 -0.82
CA THR A 27 -22.17 19.85 -2.13
C THR A 27 -22.08 18.57 -2.94
N SER A 28 -21.13 17.68 -2.64
CA SER A 28 -20.95 16.41 -3.35
C SER A 28 -20.89 15.21 -2.42
N ASP A 29 -21.34 14.06 -2.92
CA ASP A 29 -21.07 12.76 -2.31
C ASP A 29 -19.55 12.47 -2.31
N LEU A 30 -19.12 11.62 -1.36
CA LEU A 30 -17.72 11.31 -1.13
C LEU A 30 -17.43 9.85 -1.46
N ILE A 31 -16.38 9.63 -2.26
CA ILE A 31 -15.79 8.31 -2.48
C ILE A 31 -14.37 8.36 -1.91
N ILE A 32 -14.08 7.50 -0.96
CA ILE A 32 -12.73 7.27 -0.41
C ILE A 32 -12.21 5.98 -1.03
N ASP A 33 -11.15 6.10 -1.82
CA ASP A 33 -10.51 4.95 -2.47
C ASP A 33 -9.25 4.53 -1.70
N GLU A 34 -9.01 3.22 -1.62
CA GLU A 34 -7.85 2.58 -0.98
C GLU A 34 -7.57 3.11 0.43
N ILE A 35 -8.60 3.12 1.30
CA ILE A 35 -8.52 3.59 2.69
C ILE A 35 -7.52 2.79 3.55
N ASP A 36 -7.21 1.57 3.13
CA ASP A 36 -6.23 0.69 3.74
C ASP A 36 -4.77 1.11 3.53
N SER A 37 -4.52 2.05 2.63
CA SER A 37 -3.19 2.61 2.40
C SER A 37 -2.74 3.64 3.45
N TYR A 38 -3.65 4.06 4.34
CA TYR A 38 -3.39 5.12 5.31
C TYR A 38 -2.83 4.57 6.63
N GLN A 39 -1.97 5.36 7.28
CA GLN A 39 -1.44 5.01 8.59
C GLN A 39 -2.48 5.26 9.69
N GLN A 40 -2.27 4.69 10.88
CA GLN A 40 -3.17 4.86 12.02
C GLN A 40 -3.48 6.33 12.35
N ASP A 41 -2.46 7.18 12.47
CA ASP A 41 -2.60 8.63 12.72
C ASP A 41 -3.50 9.30 11.64
N ASP A 42 -3.45 8.80 10.41
CA ASP A 42 -4.25 9.33 9.30
C ASP A 42 -5.71 8.86 9.35
N LEU A 43 -5.98 7.64 9.84
CA LEU A 43 -7.33 7.08 9.96
C LEU A 43 -8.23 7.93 10.86
N ILE A 44 -7.66 8.65 11.83
CA ILE A 44 -8.39 9.58 12.72
C ILE A 44 -9.00 10.74 11.93
N SER A 45 -8.23 11.30 11.00
CA SER A 45 -8.73 12.37 10.13
C SER A 45 -9.75 11.85 9.12
N ILE A 46 -9.61 10.60 8.67
CA ILE A 46 -10.60 9.94 7.80
C ILE A 46 -11.89 9.65 8.57
N HIS A 47 -11.80 9.25 9.82
CA HIS A 47 -12.95 9.06 10.70
C HIS A 47 -13.77 10.36 10.84
N LYS A 48 -13.10 11.49 11.12
CA LYS A 48 -13.74 12.82 11.13
C LYS A 48 -14.39 13.17 9.79
N LEU A 49 -13.73 12.83 8.68
CA LEU A 49 -14.28 13.06 7.34
C LEU A 49 -15.57 12.25 7.12
N CYS A 50 -15.62 11.00 7.57
CA CYS A 50 -16.81 10.17 7.49
C CYS A 50 -17.96 10.76 8.31
N TYR A 51 -17.68 11.21 9.54
CA TYR A 51 -18.64 11.93 10.37
C TYR A 51 -19.18 13.19 9.68
N LEU A 52 -18.30 14.06 9.17
CA LEU A 52 -18.71 15.29 8.49
C LEU A 52 -19.52 15.03 7.22
N THR A 53 -19.19 13.95 6.49
CA THR A 53 -19.96 13.53 5.31
C THR A 53 -21.42 13.21 5.70
N GLY A 54 -21.60 12.45 6.79
CA GLY A 54 -22.92 12.17 7.36
C GLY A 54 -23.62 13.45 7.85
N PHE A 55 -22.88 14.31 8.56
CA PHE A 55 -23.38 15.60 9.09
C PHE A 55 -23.87 16.55 8.00
N TYR A 56 -23.27 16.54 6.81
CA TYR A 56 -23.75 17.30 5.66
C TYR A 56 -24.82 16.57 4.84
N GLY A 57 -25.27 15.40 5.28
CA GLY A 57 -26.30 14.61 4.62
C GLY A 57 -25.87 14.06 3.26
N LYS A 58 -24.57 13.82 3.06
CA LYS A 58 -24.02 13.29 1.80
C LYS A 58 -23.80 11.79 1.87
N LYS A 59 -23.73 11.16 0.70
CA LYS A 59 -23.44 9.72 0.59
C LYS A 59 -21.95 9.48 0.69
N LEU A 60 -21.59 8.35 1.28
CA LEU A 60 -20.22 7.89 1.47
C LEU A 60 -20.05 6.53 0.79
N ILE A 61 -18.99 6.38 0.00
CA ILE A 61 -18.52 5.09 -0.50
C ILE A 61 -17.08 4.93 -0.04
N ILE A 62 -16.77 3.78 0.55
CA ILE A 62 -15.42 3.39 0.93
C ILE A 62 -15.04 2.20 0.05
N SER A 63 -13.94 2.34 -0.67
CA SER A 63 -13.37 1.30 -1.53
C SER A 63 -12.07 0.81 -0.90
N SER A 64 -11.98 -0.51 -0.71
CA SER A 64 -10.78 -1.18 -0.22
C SER A 64 -10.82 -2.66 -0.58
N ALA A 65 -9.68 -3.23 -0.99
CA ALA A 65 -9.56 -4.68 -1.22
C ALA A 65 -9.51 -5.48 0.09
N THR A 66 -9.10 -4.80 1.13
CA THR A 66 -8.70 -5.36 2.41
C THR A 66 -9.28 -4.38 3.42
N ILE A 67 -10.29 -4.70 4.21
CA ILE A 67 -10.74 -3.77 5.26
C ILE A 67 -11.19 -4.60 6.44
N PRO A 68 -10.62 -4.40 7.64
CA PRO A 68 -11.02 -5.14 8.82
C PRO A 68 -12.44 -4.74 9.22
N ASP A 69 -13.20 -5.71 9.73
CA ASP A 69 -14.52 -5.52 10.32
C ASP A 69 -14.57 -4.36 11.33
N VAL A 70 -13.60 -4.31 12.26
CA VAL A 70 -13.49 -3.26 13.27
C VAL A 70 -13.40 -1.87 12.64
N LEU A 71 -12.61 -1.71 11.57
CA LEU A 71 -12.48 -0.42 10.88
C LEU A 71 -13.78 -0.04 10.16
N ILE A 72 -14.47 -0.99 9.51
CA ILE A 72 -15.77 -0.73 8.86
C ILE A 72 -16.79 -0.24 9.89
N SER A 73 -16.96 -0.98 10.99
CA SER A 73 -17.89 -0.62 12.06
C SER A 73 -17.56 0.75 12.66
N THR A 74 -16.28 1.04 12.85
CA THR A 74 -15.81 2.32 13.39
C THR A 74 -16.15 3.49 12.46
N LEU A 75 -15.85 3.37 11.15
CA LEU A 75 -16.15 4.41 10.16
C LEU A 75 -17.67 4.58 9.93
N TYR A 76 -18.41 3.48 9.96
CA TYR A 76 -19.87 3.50 9.90
C TYR A 76 -20.48 4.25 11.10
N ASN A 77 -19.99 4.00 12.31
CA ASN A 77 -20.47 4.67 13.51
C ASN A 77 -20.26 6.20 13.44
N ALA A 78 -19.10 6.66 12.95
CA ALA A 78 -18.87 8.08 12.68
C ALA A 78 -19.90 8.65 11.71
N TYR A 79 -20.09 7.99 10.56
CA TYR A 79 -21.05 8.43 9.54
C TYR A 79 -22.48 8.48 10.08
N GLN A 80 -22.91 7.42 10.78
CA GLN A 80 -24.24 7.32 11.38
C GLN A 80 -24.48 8.46 12.38
N THR A 81 -23.53 8.70 13.28
CA THR A 81 -23.61 9.79 14.27
C THR A 81 -23.75 11.16 13.58
N GLY A 82 -22.98 11.40 12.52
CA GLY A 82 -23.11 12.61 11.71
C GLY A 82 -24.49 12.73 11.05
N TYR A 83 -24.96 11.66 10.40
CA TYR A 83 -26.24 11.66 9.70
C TYR A 83 -27.43 11.86 10.65
N GLN A 84 -27.39 11.28 11.85
CA GLN A 84 -28.40 11.51 12.88
C GLN A 84 -28.56 13.00 13.22
N ARG A 85 -27.45 13.74 13.27
CA ARG A 85 -27.49 15.20 13.50
C ARG A 85 -28.07 15.95 12.31
N PHE A 86 -27.70 15.57 11.09
CA PHE A 86 -28.30 16.10 9.87
C PHE A 86 -29.82 15.89 9.84
N ALA A 87 -30.26 14.67 10.17
CA ALA A 87 -31.65 14.28 10.21
C ALA A 87 -32.44 15.11 11.23
N LYS A 88 -31.91 15.28 12.44
CA LYS A 88 -32.48 16.15 13.48
C LYS A 88 -32.60 17.61 13.05
N PHE A 89 -31.55 18.18 12.42
CA PHE A 89 -31.56 19.58 11.99
C PHE A 89 -32.52 19.84 10.82
N GLY A 90 -32.64 18.87 9.91
CA GLY A 90 -33.45 18.99 8.70
C GLY A 90 -34.88 18.46 8.80
N ASP A 91 -35.32 18.03 9.99
CA ASP A 91 -36.59 17.31 10.21
C ASP A 91 -36.79 16.15 9.22
N LYS A 92 -35.74 15.34 9.04
CA LYS A 92 -35.72 14.17 8.16
C LYS A 92 -35.72 12.89 8.97
N ALA A 93 -36.22 11.81 8.37
CA ALA A 93 -36.12 10.48 8.96
C ALA A 93 -34.65 10.05 9.12
N ASP A 94 -34.30 9.52 10.30
CA ASP A 94 -33.01 8.86 10.54
C ASP A 94 -33.01 7.47 9.86
N LYS A 95 -32.90 7.48 8.52
CA LYS A 95 -32.87 6.27 7.71
C LYS A 95 -31.62 6.26 6.83
N ILE A 96 -30.72 5.33 7.11
CA ILE A 96 -29.47 5.13 6.37
C ILE A 96 -29.55 3.81 5.63
N TYR A 97 -29.16 3.80 4.36
CA TYR A 97 -28.96 2.57 3.60
C TYR A 97 -27.47 2.21 3.63
N VAL A 98 -27.17 0.97 3.99
CA VAL A 98 -25.81 0.45 4.09
C VAL A 98 -25.64 -0.65 3.05
N GLY A 99 -24.80 -0.41 2.04
CA GLY A 99 -24.50 -1.39 1.00
C GLY A 99 -23.12 -2.03 1.20
N LEU A 100 -23.05 -3.36 1.14
CA LEU A 100 -21.80 -4.11 1.13
C LEU A 100 -21.65 -4.76 -0.25
N PHE A 101 -20.52 -4.48 -0.93
CA PHE A 101 -20.29 -4.86 -2.31
C PHE A 101 -18.92 -5.50 -2.53
N SER A 102 -18.85 -6.50 -3.41
CA SER A 102 -17.63 -7.13 -3.91
C SER A 102 -17.80 -7.56 -5.36
N HIS A 103 -16.76 -8.13 -5.96
CA HIS A 103 -16.84 -8.78 -7.28
C HIS A 103 -17.65 -10.09 -7.27
N HIS A 104 -18.06 -10.57 -6.10
CA HIS A 104 -19.00 -11.68 -5.97
C HIS A 104 -20.42 -11.16 -5.87
N ASP A 105 -21.09 -10.99 -7.02
CA ASP A 105 -22.44 -10.40 -7.11
C ASP A 105 -23.46 -11.01 -6.14
N ARG A 106 -23.35 -12.31 -5.88
CA ARG A 106 -24.22 -13.05 -4.94
C ARG A 106 -24.12 -12.58 -3.48
N LEU A 107 -23.04 -11.92 -3.11
CA LEU A 107 -22.80 -11.41 -1.76
C LEU A 107 -23.30 -9.97 -1.58
N ASN A 108 -23.55 -9.26 -2.68
CA ASN A 108 -23.90 -7.84 -2.66
C ASN A 108 -25.26 -7.65 -1.98
N LYS A 109 -25.29 -6.93 -0.86
CA LYS A 109 -26.47 -6.78 0.00
C LYS A 109 -26.63 -5.34 0.45
N ILE A 110 -27.88 -4.90 0.61
CA ILE A 110 -28.25 -3.58 1.13
C ILE A 110 -29.07 -3.78 2.40
N TYR A 111 -28.69 -3.08 3.46
CA TYR A 111 -29.31 -3.07 4.77
C TYR A 111 -29.77 -1.66 5.13
N THR A 112 -30.42 -1.54 6.29
CA THR A 112 -30.79 -0.26 6.88
C THR A 112 -30.22 -0.13 8.29
N ASN A 113 -30.10 1.09 8.81
CA ASN A 113 -29.67 1.33 10.20
C ASN A 113 -30.59 0.73 11.28
N ASN A 114 -31.77 0.20 10.92
CA ASN A 114 -32.62 -0.58 11.83
C ASN A 114 -32.14 -2.03 12.00
N ASP A 115 -31.29 -2.52 11.08
CA ASP A 115 -30.67 -3.82 11.19
C ASP A 115 -29.51 -3.78 12.20
N SER A 116 -29.15 -4.93 12.77
CA SER A 116 -27.90 -5.07 13.55
C SER A 116 -26.70 -5.03 12.60
N ILE A 117 -26.30 -3.83 12.17
CA ILE A 117 -25.30 -3.61 11.11
C ILE A 117 -23.96 -4.31 11.40
N ASP A 118 -23.46 -4.25 12.64
CA ASP A 118 -22.22 -4.95 13.02
C ASP A 118 -22.30 -6.46 12.76
N SER A 119 -23.43 -7.09 13.10
CA SER A 119 -23.65 -8.52 12.82
C SER A 119 -23.70 -8.81 11.31
N LYS A 120 -24.26 -7.89 10.51
CA LYS A 120 -24.35 -8.01 9.05
C LYS A 120 -23.00 -7.82 8.37
N ILE A 121 -22.17 -6.90 8.86
CA ILE A 121 -20.78 -6.73 8.42
C ILE A 121 -20.00 -8.01 8.69
N ASN A 122 -20.06 -8.54 9.92
CA ASN A 122 -19.36 -9.76 10.28
C ASN A 122 -19.80 -10.95 9.41
N GLN A 123 -21.11 -11.13 9.22
CA GLN A 123 -21.64 -12.17 8.33
C GLN A 123 -21.12 -12.01 6.90
N TYR A 124 -21.16 -10.80 6.34
CA TYR A 124 -20.69 -10.53 4.99
C TYR A 124 -19.19 -10.83 4.82
N ILE A 125 -18.36 -10.43 5.80
CA ILE A 125 -16.92 -10.69 5.77
C ILE A 125 -16.63 -12.20 5.82
N GLN A 126 -17.38 -12.99 6.60
CA GLN A 126 -17.24 -14.46 6.59
C GLN A 126 -17.67 -15.08 5.25
N GLU A 127 -18.80 -14.64 4.67
CA GLU A 127 -19.25 -15.10 3.35
C GLU A 127 -18.22 -14.75 2.26
N LEU A 128 -17.64 -13.55 2.32
CA LEU A 128 -16.58 -13.09 1.41
C LEU A 128 -15.28 -13.90 1.59
N TYR A 129 -14.89 -14.20 2.83
CA TYR A 129 -13.71 -15.02 3.12
C TYR A 129 -13.81 -16.38 2.43
N HIS A 130 -14.92 -17.09 2.59
CA HIS A 130 -15.13 -18.39 1.96
C HIS A 130 -15.25 -18.30 0.43
N ALA A 131 -15.81 -17.22 -0.10
CA ALA A 131 -15.84 -16.99 -1.54
C ALA A 131 -14.42 -16.84 -2.12
N ILE A 132 -13.57 -16.06 -1.45
CA ILE A 132 -12.17 -15.86 -1.87
C ILE A 132 -11.35 -17.13 -1.67
N GLU A 133 -11.60 -17.90 -0.62
CA GLU A 133 -10.94 -19.19 -0.37
C GLU A 133 -11.11 -20.14 -1.55
N ALA A 134 -12.32 -20.22 -2.09
CA ALA A 134 -12.66 -21.05 -3.25
C ALA A 134 -12.10 -20.52 -4.59
N GLU A 135 -11.57 -19.29 -4.64
CA GLU A 135 -10.96 -18.76 -5.86
C GLU A 135 -9.67 -19.50 -6.22
N PRO A 136 -9.34 -19.60 -7.51
CA PRO A 136 -8.15 -20.31 -7.92
C PRO A 136 -6.89 -19.46 -7.60
N VAL A 137 -5.80 -20.13 -7.23
CA VAL A 137 -4.54 -19.51 -6.76
C VAL A 137 -3.77 -18.79 -7.87
N LYS A 138 -3.83 -17.46 -7.92
CA LYS A 138 -3.05 -16.68 -8.91
C LYS A 138 -1.61 -16.37 -8.51
N ARG A 139 -1.30 -16.28 -7.22
CA ARG A 139 0.03 -15.84 -6.72
C ARG A 139 0.52 -16.75 -5.62
N LYS A 140 1.77 -17.21 -5.78
CA LYS A 140 2.51 -18.04 -4.84
C LYS A 140 3.86 -17.41 -4.59
N ALA A 141 4.26 -17.37 -3.32
CA ALA A 141 5.52 -16.79 -2.92
C ALA A 141 6.55 -17.85 -2.52
N THR A 142 7.81 -17.59 -2.89
CA THR A 142 8.97 -18.20 -2.24
C THR A 142 9.68 -17.16 -1.37
N MET A 143 10.50 -17.62 -0.43
CA MET A 143 11.26 -16.75 0.47
C MET A 143 12.67 -16.54 -0.08
N LEU A 144 13.13 -15.30 -0.14
CA LEU A 144 14.55 -14.98 -0.37
C LEU A 144 15.23 -14.75 0.96
N ASP A 145 16.09 -15.69 1.37
CA ASP A 145 16.74 -15.59 2.65
C ASP A 145 17.94 -14.62 2.65
N ILE A 146 17.81 -13.57 3.46
CA ILE A 146 18.79 -12.52 3.68
C ILE A 146 19.21 -12.42 5.15
N GLY A 147 18.89 -13.42 5.98
CA GLY A 147 19.21 -13.45 7.41
C GLY A 147 20.71 -13.36 7.72
N ASP A 148 21.56 -13.93 6.87
CA ASP A 148 23.03 -13.84 7.01
C ASP A 148 23.57 -12.39 6.96
N TYR A 149 22.74 -11.44 6.53
CA TYR A 149 23.10 -10.04 6.34
C TYR A 149 22.48 -9.11 7.40
N LEU A 150 21.83 -9.65 8.42
CA LEU A 150 21.33 -8.83 9.52
C LEU A 150 22.47 -8.02 10.14
N HIS A 151 22.23 -6.72 10.29
CA HIS A 151 23.21 -5.75 10.81
C HIS A 151 24.57 -5.70 10.09
N SER A 152 24.69 -6.31 8.90
CA SER A 152 25.95 -6.33 8.13
C SER A 152 26.08 -5.14 7.17
N GLY A 153 25.00 -4.35 7.02
CA GLY A 153 25.05 -3.10 6.28
C GLY A 153 26.04 -2.09 6.87
N THR A 154 26.41 -1.11 6.07
CA THR A 154 27.26 0.02 6.47
C THR A 154 26.42 1.19 6.99
N GLU A 155 27.03 2.15 7.71
CA GLU A 155 26.37 3.45 7.96
C GLU A 155 26.08 4.18 6.64
N THR A 156 26.91 3.94 5.62
CA THR A 156 26.60 4.28 4.23
C THR A 156 25.41 3.45 3.78
N LYS A 157 24.43 4.08 3.13
CA LYS A 157 23.11 3.52 2.77
C LYS A 157 23.11 2.30 1.83
N THR A 158 24.28 1.74 1.55
CA THR A 158 24.58 0.61 0.68
C THR A 158 24.32 -0.75 1.35
N HIS A 159 23.94 -1.74 0.54
CA HIS A 159 23.73 -3.12 0.97
C HIS A 159 24.98 -3.99 0.73
N PRO A 160 25.12 -5.13 1.43
CA PRO A 160 26.19 -6.10 1.18
C PRO A 160 26.20 -6.58 -0.28
N PRO A 161 27.36 -6.75 -0.93
CA PRO A 161 27.48 -7.25 -2.31
C PRO A 161 26.69 -8.55 -2.56
N GLU A 162 26.71 -9.46 -1.60
CA GLU A 162 26.08 -10.78 -1.65
C GLU A 162 24.55 -10.69 -1.77
N PHE A 163 23.94 -9.67 -1.16
CA PHE A 163 22.51 -9.42 -1.31
C PHE A 163 22.14 -9.15 -2.77
N TYR A 164 22.93 -8.34 -3.49
CA TYR A 164 22.65 -8.04 -4.89
C TYR A 164 22.79 -9.28 -5.77
N TYR A 165 23.76 -10.16 -5.50
CA TYR A 165 23.89 -11.41 -6.26
C TYR A 165 22.72 -12.37 -6.00
N LYS A 166 22.28 -12.53 -4.75
CA LYS A 166 21.06 -13.30 -4.42
C LYS A 166 19.81 -12.72 -5.10
N LEU A 167 19.71 -11.38 -5.17
CA LEU A 167 18.62 -10.70 -5.88
C LEU A 167 18.65 -10.99 -7.38
N ILE A 168 19.82 -10.92 -8.03
CA ILE A 168 19.98 -11.22 -9.46
C ILE A 168 19.61 -12.67 -9.77
N GLU A 169 20.01 -13.63 -8.93
CA GLU A 169 19.63 -15.03 -9.11
C GLU A 169 18.10 -15.21 -8.99
N SER A 170 17.49 -14.57 -7.98
CA SER A 170 16.03 -14.59 -7.82
C SER A 170 15.30 -14.00 -9.02
N MET A 171 15.83 -12.92 -9.63
CA MET A 171 15.30 -12.36 -10.87
C MET A 171 15.39 -13.34 -12.04
N ARG A 172 16.50 -14.10 -12.14
CA ARG A 172 16.68 -15.13 -13.17
C ARG A 172 15.65 -16.24 -13.03
N GLU A 173 15.47 -16.78 -11.82
CA GLU A 173 14.47 -17.82 -11.54
C GLU A 173 13.04 -17.35 -11.83
N CYS A 174 12.70 -16.14 -11.37
CA CYS A 174 11.40 -15.53 -11.62
C CYS A 174 11.12 -15.39 -13.12
N HIS A 175 12.11 -14.93 -13.90
CA HIS A 175 11.99 -14.80 -15.36
C HIS A 175 11.80 -16.16 -16.04
N GLN A 176 12.59 -17.18 -15.68
CA GLN A 176 12.48 -18.51 -16.29
C GLN A 176 11.09 -19.11 -16.04
N ASN A 177 10.53 -18.90 -14.86
CA ASN A 177 9.20 -19.39 -14.53
C ASN A 177 8.09 -18.55 -15.19
N ASN A 178 8.25 -17.23 -15.28
CA ASN A 178 7.20 -16.29 -15.63
C ASN A 178 7.61 -15.38 -16.80
N HIS A 179 7.36 -15.84 -18.03
CA HIS A 179 7.66 -15.08 -19.25
C HIS A 179 6.62 -15.31 -20.34
N THR A 180 6.62 -14.42 -21.33
CA THR A 180 5.93 -14.59 -22.62
C THR A 180 6.99 -14.80 -23.71
N VAL A 181 6.78 -15.74 -24.62
CA VAL A 181 7.69 -15.92 -25.77
C VAL A 181 7.27 -14.99 -26.91
N ILE A 182 8.22 -14.22 -27.44
CA ILE A 182 8.05 -13.31 -28.59
C ILE A 182 9.21 -13.57 -29.55
N ASP A 183 8.88 -14.09 -30.74
CA ASP A 183 9.84 -14.46 -31.80
C ASP A 183 11.03 -15.31 -31.30
N GLY A 184 10.75 -16.30 -30.47
CA GLY A 184 11.76 -17.19 -29.88
C GLY A 184 12.49 -16.63 -28.65
N ILE A 185 12.29 -15.36 -28.30
CA ILE A 185 12.89 -14.71 -27.12
C ILE A 185 11.91 -14.74 -25.94
N LYS A 186 12.40 -15.09 -24.75
CA LYS A 186 11.61 -15.04 -23.51
C LYS A 186 11.58 -13.60 -22.99
N VAL A 187 10.39 -13.04 -22.78
CA VAL A 187 10.21 -11.65 -22.33
C VAL A 187 9.39 -11.62 -21.05
N SER A 188 9.89 -10.97 -20.01
CA SER A 188 9.13 -10.75 -18.76
C SER A 188 9.20 -9.29 -18.29
N THR A 189 8.16 -8.90 -17.58
CA THR A 189 8.07 -7.67 -16.78
C THR A 189 8.18 -8.02 -15.31
N GLY A 190 9.21 -7.50 -14.64
CA GLY A 190 9.49 -7.78 -13.24
C GLY A 190 9.31 -6.55 -12.36
N LEU A 191 8.84 -6.75 -11.14
CA LEU A 191 8.79 -5.73 -10.09
C LEU A 191 9.79 -6.09 -8.99
N VAL A 192 10.62 -5.14 -8.57
CA VAL A 192 11.39 -5.24 -7.31
C VAL A 192 10.95 -4.10 -6.42
N LYS A 193 10.24 -4.41 -5.32
CA LYS A 193 9.63 -3.40 -4.45
C LYS A 193 10.34 -3.31 -3.11
N PHE A 194 10.68 -2.09 -2.73
CA PHE A 194 11.19 -1.75 -1.40
C PHE A 194 10.26 -0.82 -0.63
N SER A 195 10.38 -0.83 0.69
CA SER A 195 9.67 0.03 1.62
C SER A 195 10.11 1.48 1.51
N ASN A 196 11.39 1.72 1.22
CA ASN A 196 11.98 3.06 1.23
C ASN A 196 12.69 3.43 -0.07
N THR A 197 12.67 4.73 -0.39
CA THR A 197 13.29 5.26 -1.61
C THR A 197 14.80 5.06 -1.65
N VAL A 198 15.45 4.96 -0.49
CA VAL A 198 16.90 4.76 -0.43
C VAL A 198 17.27 3.38 -0.98
N ASP A 199 16.63 2.32 -0.50
CA ASP A 199 16.83 0.94 -0.95
C ASP A 199 16.49 0.79 -2.44
N CYS A 200 15.34 1.34 -2.84
CA CYS A 200 14.92 1.40 -4.24
C CYS A 200 15.96 2.06 -5.14
N PHE A 201 16.53 3.19 -4.72
CA PHE A 201 17.53 3.91 -5.49
C PHE A 201 18.86 3.17 -5.55
N GLU A 202 19.37 2.68 -4.41
CA GLU A 202 20.66 1.99 -4.34
C GLU A 202 20.65 0.68 -5.15
N VAL A 203 19.57 -0.10 -5.07
CA VAL A 203 19.42 -1.32 -5.88
C VAL A 203 19.33 -0.99 -7.37
N ALA A 204 18.51 -0.01 -7.76
CA ALA A 204 18.42 0.39 -9.16
C ALA A 204 19.77 0.90 -9.70
N ARG A 205 20.49 1.70 -8.89
CA ARG A 205 21.81 2.21 -9.22
C ARG A 205 22.83 1.10 -9.36
N PHE A 206 22.85 0.13 -8.44
CA PHE A 206 23.76 -1.01 -8.51
C PHE A 206 23.53 -1.80 -9.80
N LEU A 207 22.28 -2.19 -10.08
CA LEU A 207 21.94 -2.97 -11.27
C LEU A 207 22.29 -2.21 -12.57
N LEU A 208 22.02 -0.90 -12.65
CA LEU A 208 22.35 -0.08 -13.82
C LEU A 208 23.85 0.08 -14.06
N ASN A 209 24.69 -0.01 -13.03
CA ASN A 209 26.15 0.14 -13.13
C ASN A 209 26.90 -1.20 -13.20
N LEU A 210 26.20 -2.33 -13.03
CA LEU A 210 26.81 -3.65 -13.12
C LEU A 210 26.99 -4.05 -14.59
N SER A 211 28.21 -3.89 -15.11
CA SER A 211 28.54 -4.14 -16.52
C SER A 211 28.24 -5.58 -16.98
N GLU A 212 28.37 -6.55 -16.08
CA GLU A 212 28.17 -7.98 -16.32
C GLU A 212 26.71 -8.44 -16.12
N LEU A 213 25.76 -7.52 -15.87
CA LEU A 213 24.36 -7.89 -15.57
C LEU A 213 23.68 -8.63 -16.73
N GLU A 214 23.78 -8.10 -17.96
CA GLU A 214 23.16 -8.69 -19.15
C GLU A 214 23.77 -10.07 -19.45
N GLU A 215 25.09 -10.23 -19.27
CA GLU A 215 25.79 -11.51 -19.44
C GLU A 215 25.37 -12.54 -18.39
N LYS A 216 25.34 -12.16 -17.10
CA LYS A 216 24.90 -13.07 -16.02
C LYS A 216 23.45 -13.52 -16.22
N LEU A 217 22.58 -12.64 -16.69
CA LEU A 217 21.17 -13.00 -16.93
C LEU A 217 20.94 -13.62 -18.31
N GLN A 218 21.95 -13.63 -19.19
CA GLN A 218 21.83 -13.99 -20.60
C GLN A 218 20.63 -13.26 -21.24
N ALA A 219 20.52 -11.96 -20.95
CA ALA A 219 19.32 -11.18 -21.21
C ALA A 219 19.63 -9.73 -21.58
N VAL A 220 18.82 -9.14 -22.46
CA VAL A 220 18.71 -7.67 -22.52
C VAL A 220 17.90 -7.19 -21.32
N VAL A 221 18.47 -6.30 -20.53
CA VAL A 221 17.83 -5.81 -19.29
C VAL A 221 17.52 -4.32 -19.41
N LYS A 222 16.26 -3.95 -19.17
CA LYS A 222 15.81 -2.54 -19.12
C LYS A 222 15.27 -2.26 -17.74
N ILE A 223 15.79 -1.22 -17.07
CA ILE A 223 15.48 -0.92 -15.67
C ILE A 223 14.88 0.48 -15.58
N GLU A 224 13.71 0.61 -14.96
CA GLU A 224 13.12 1.89 -14.55
C GLU A 224 13.10 1.98 -13.02
N CYS A 225 13.67 3.05 -12.47
CA CYS A 225 13.57 3.36 -11.05
C CYS A 225 12.35 4.26 -10.81
N TYR A 226 11.38 3.81 -10.02
CA TYR A 226 10.08 4.45 -9.88
C TYR A 226 9.70 4.72 -8.42
N HIS A 227 9.71 5.98 -8.01
CA HIS A 227 9.41 6.35 -6.62
C HIS A 227 8.76 7.74 -6.47
N ALA A 228 8.16 8.01 -5.30
CA ALA A 228 7.46 9.28 -5.06
C ALA A 228 8.37 10.53 -5.09
N ARG A 229 9.69 10.39 -4.93
CA ARG A 229 10.65 11.52 -4.90
C ARG A 229 11.05 12.09 -6.27
N HIS A 230 10.55 11.55 -7.38
CA HIS A 230 10.75 12.16 -8.70
C HIS A 230 10.08 13.54 -8.78
N PHE A 231 10.57 14.40 -9.68
CA PHE A 231 9.80 15.58 -10.07
C PHE A 231 8.40 15.15 -10.53
N PRO A 232 7.34 15.90 -10.17
CA PRO A 232 5.97 15.51 -10.54
C PRO A 232 5.80 15.24 -12.04
N ILE A 233 6.42 16.06 -12.91
CA ILE A 233 6.36 15.88 -14.36
C ILE A 233 7.08 14.61 -14.84
N LYS A 234 8.26 14.29 -14.27
CA LYS A 234 8.97 13.05 -14.57
C LYS A 234 8.15 11.85 -14.10
N ARG A 235 7.57 11.93 -12.90
CA ARG A 235 6.71 10.88 -12.35
C ARG A 235 5.51 10.62 -13.24
N ALA A 236 4.80 11.67 -13.67
CA ALA A 236 3.67 11.56 -14.58
C ALA A 236 4.06 10.93 -15.93
N TYR A 237 5.21 11.31 -16.48
CA TYR A 237 5.73 10.68 -17.70
C TYR A 237 6.02 9.20 -17.51
N VAL A 238 6.74 8.81 -16.44
CA VAL A 238 7.04 7.41 -16.13
C VAL A 238 5.75 6.62 -15.95
N GLU A 239 4.79 7.14 -15.20
CA GLU A 239 3.45 6.54 -15.01
C GLU A 239 2.73 6.32 -16.35
N GLN A 240 2.79 7.31 -17.25
CA GLN A 240 2.20 7.18 -18.58
C GLN A 240 2.86 6.08 -19.41
N GLN A 241 4.19 5.93 -19.36
CA GLN A 241 4.90 4.88 -20.08
C GLN A 241 4.64 3.50 -19.48
N LEU A 242 4.68 3.38 -18.14
CA LEU A 242 4.39 2.13 -17.44
C LEU A 242 2.94 1.68 -17.64
N ASN A 243 1.96 2.59 -17.65
CA ASN A 243 0.56 2.27 -17.96
C ASN A 243 0.40 1.64 -19.35
N LYS A 244 1.20 2.08 -20.34
CA LYS A 244 1.18 1.49 -21.69
C LYS A 244 1.91 0.16 -21.74
N LEU A 245 3.04 0.05 -21.04
CA LEU A 245 3.87 -1.16 -21.04
C LEU A 245 3.22 -2.31 -20.27
N LEU A 246 2.63 -2.03 -19.11
CA LEU A 246 2.13 -3.02 -18.16
C LEU A 246 0.62 -3.28 -18.31
N ASN A 247 -0.04 -2.69 -19.30
CA ASN A 247 -1.39 -3.09 -19.67
C ASN A 247 -1.33 -4.40 -20.46
N ARG A 248 -1.95 -5.43 -19.90
CA ARG A 248 -1.95 -6.81 -20.41
C ARG A 248 -3.35 -7.31 -20.75
N LYS A 249 -4.37 -6.43 -20.80
CA LYS A 249 -5.75 -6.78 -21.17
C LYS A 249 -5.84 -7.31 -22.60
N ASN A 250 -4.97 -6.82 -23.49
CA ASN A 250 -4.78 -7.34 -24.84
C ASN A 250 -3.32 -7.72 -25.04
N SER A 251 -3.05 -9.01 -25.22
CA SER A 251 -1.69 -9.54 -25.37
C SER A 251 -0.95 -8.97 -26.59
N LYS A 252 -1.67 -8.52 -27.64
CA LYS A 252 -1.09 -7.88 -28.82
C LYS A 252 -0.45 -6.54 -28.50
N ASP A 253 -1.02 -5.77 -27.57
CA ASP A 253 -0.52 -4.43 -27.24
C ASP A 253 0.85 -4.51 -26.59
N PHE A 254 1.05 -5.48 -25.69
CA PHE A 254 2.37 -5.75 -25.10
C PHE A 254 3.39 -6.16 -26.16
N LYS A 255 3.05 -7.12 -27.04
CA LYS A 255 3.94 -7.59 -28.12
C LYS A 255 4.28 -6.48 -29.12
N ASN A 256 3.35 -5.56 -29.36
CA ASN A 256 3.53 -4.44 -30.28
C ASN A 256 4.17 -3.20 -29.65
N ASN A 257 4.41 -3.21 -28.34
CA ASN A 257 5.06 -2.10 -27.66
C ASN A 257 6.46 -1.86 -28.25
N LYS A 258 6.78 -0.60 -28.57
CA LYS A 258 8.05 -0.22 -29.20
C LYS A 258 9.27 -0.65 -28.37
N LEU A 259 9.21 -0.51 -27.05
CA LEU A 259 10.29 -0.91 -26.15
C LEU A 259 10.50 -2.43 -26.16
N VAL A 260 9.40 -3.20 -26.18
CA VAL A 260 9.44 -4.67 -26.23
C VAL A 260 10.07 -5.14 -27.53
N LYS A 261 9.60 -4.63 -28.68
CA LYS A 261 10.16 -4.98 -30.01
C LYS A 261 11.65 -4.66 -30.10
N ALA A 262 12.04 -3.44 -29.75
CA ALA A 262 13.44 -3.03 -29.79
C ALA A 262 14.33 -3.88 -28.86
N SER A 263 13.80 -4.30 -27.70
CA SER A 263 14.56 -5.16 -26.77
C SER A 263 14.69 -6.59 -27.29
N VAL A 264 13.66 -7.14 -27.93
CA VAL A 264 13.70 -8.46 -28.58
C VAL A 264 14.66 -8.46 -29.77
N GLU A 265 14.66 -7.41 -30.58
CA GLU A 265 15.62 -7.23 -31.69
C GLU A 265 17.05 -7.14 -31.17
N LYS A 266 17.30 -6.32 -30.13
CA LYS A 266 18.61 -6.23 -29.46
C LYS A 266 19.05 -7.60 -28.95
N ALA A 267 18.17 -8.36 -28.29
CA ALA A 267 18.50 -9.67 -27.75
C ALA A 267 18.94 -10.65 -28.85
N LYS A 268 18.27 -10.64 -30.02
CA LYS A 268 18.67 -11.45 -31.18
C LYS A 268 20.05 -11.04 -31.71
N CYS A 269 20.31 -9.74 -31.85
CA CYS A 269 21.60 -9.24 -32.34
C CYS A 269 22.77 -9.60 -31.41
N GLU A 270 22.53 -9.58 -30.10
CA GLU A 270 23.52 -9.91 -29.08
C GLU A 270 23.53 -11.41 -28.69
N ASN A 271 22.76 -12.23 -29.40
CA ASN A 271 22.61 -13.68 -29.17
C ASN A 271 22.14 -14.05 -27.75
N TYR A 272 21.38 -13.17 -27.11
CA TYR A 272 20.68 -13.45 -25.85
C TYR A 272 19.32 -14.11 -26.10
N THR A 273 18.89 -14.95 -25.16
CA THR A 273 17.61 -15.68 -25.24
C THR A 273 16.49 -15.02 -24.44
N ASN A 274 16.82 -13.99 -23.66
CA ASN A 274 15.93 -13.39 -22.67
C ASN A 274 15.87 -11.86 -22.79
N VAL A 275 14.74 -11.29 -22.39
CA VAL A 275 14.52 -9.86 -22.19
C VAL A 275 13.82 -9.67 -20.85
N ILE A 276 14.40 -8.84 -19.98
CA ILE A 276 13.84 -8.52 -18.67
C ILE A 276 13.59 -7.01 -18.61
N LEU A 277 12.30 -6.65 -18.51
CA LEU A 277 11.85 -5.27 -18.29
C LEU A 277 11.53 -5.09 -16.80
N LEU A 278 12.46 -4.49 -16.07
CA LEU A 278 12.43 -4.38 -14.62
C LEU A 278 11.95 -3.00 -14.16
N VAL A 279 11.02 -2.97 -13.22
CA VAL A 279 10.67 -1.78 -12.46
C VAL A 279 11.16 -1.98 -11.03
N VAL A 280 12.10 -1.14 -10.59
CA VAL A 280 12.51 -1.07 -9.18
C VAL A 280 11.72 0.07 -8.55
N SER A 281 10.86 -0.24 -7.59
CA SER A 281 9.87 0.72 -7.08
C SER A 281 9.80 0.75 -5.56
N THR A 282 9.18 1.80 -5.04
CA THR A 282 8.70 1.83 -3.65
C THR A 282 7.22 1.41 -3.54
N THR A 283 6.65 1.54 -2.34
CA THR A 283 5.20 1.38 -2.05
C THR A 283 4.27 2.24 -2.91
N ILE A 284 4.81 3.17 -3.70
CA ILE A 284 4.03 3.89 -4.70
C ILE A 284 3.33 2.93 -5.67
N ILE A 285 3.84 1.73 -5.91
CA ILE A 285 3.22 0.76 -6.83
C ILE A 285 1.91 0.17 -6.28
N GLU A 286 1.68 0.25 -4.97
CA GLU A 286 0.58 -0.43 -4.26
C GLU A 286 -0.78 0.23 -4.52
N ILE A 287 -0.80 1.51 -4.88
CA ILE A 287 -2.02 2.35 -4.89
C ILE A 287 -2.38 2.74 -6.33
N GLY A 288 -3.66 2.70 -6.71
CA GLY A 288 -4.23 3.41 -7.86
C GLY A 288 -3.65 3.09 -9.25
N ARG A 289 -2.99 1.94 -9.42
CA ARG A 289 -2.24 1.57 -10.63
C ARG A 289 -2.73 0.27 -11.24
N ASP A 290 -3.12 0.32 -12.51
CA ASP A 290 -3.60 -0.84 -13.27
C ASP A 290 -2.43 -1.55 -13.97
N PHE A 291 -1.43 -1.96 -13.17
CA PHE A 291 -0.22 -2.61 -13.66
C PHE A 291 -0.32 -4.13 -13.57
N ASP A 292 0.18 -4.83 -14.59
CA ASP A 292 0.29 -6.28 -14.64
C ASP A 292 1.74 -6.70 -14.95
N PHE A 293 2.45 -7.11 -13.90
CA PHE A 293 3.77 -7.71 -13.97
C PHE A 293 3.68 -9.24 -14.08
N ASP A 294 4.72 -9.85 -14.66
CA ASP A 294 4.88 -11.30 -14.72
C ASP A 294 5.30 -11.88 -13.37
N TRP A 295 6.14 -11.16 -12.62
CA TRP A 295 6.65 -11.60 -11.32
C TRP A 295 7.06 -10.41 -10.44
N GLY A 296 7.22 -10.64 -9.14
CA GLY A 296 7.62 -9.61 -8.18
C GLY A 296 8.53 -10.11 -7.05
N ILE A 297 9.58 -9.36 -6.74
CA ILE A 297 10.42 -9.54 -5.56
C ILE A 297 10.12 -8.39 -4.58
N VAL A 298 9.75 -8.71 -3.34
CA VAL A 298 9.10 -7.75 -2.45
C VAL A 298 9.74 -7.75 -1.07
N GLU A 299 10.12 -6.56 -0.59
CA GLU A 299 10.40 -6.34 0.83
C GLU A 299 9.10 -6.40 1.65
N PRO A 300 9.05 -7.21 2.74
CA PRO A 300 7.90 -7.24 3.63
C PRO A 300 7.79 -5.94 4.44
N ALA A 301 6.58 -5.38 4.50
CA ALA A 301 6.29 -4.16 5.27
C ALA A 301 5.05 -4.32 6.15
N SER A 302 4.01 -4.95 5.60
CA SER A 302 2.72 -5.28 6.25
C SER A 302 2.00 -6.32 5.37
N HIS A 303 0.99 -7.01 5.91
CA HIS A 303 0.16 -7.91 5.10
C HIS A 303 -0.54 -7.15 3.97
N TRP A 304 -0.98 -5.94 4.28
CA TRP A 304 -1.56 -4.96 3.35
C TRP A 304 -0.67 -4.71 2.13
N SER A 305 0.59 -4.32 2.37
CA SER A 305 1.54 -4.03 1.29
C SER A 305 1.79 -5.27 0.42
N ILE A 306 1.86 -6.46 1.03
CA ILE A 306 2.06 -7.73 0.31
C ILE A 306 0.86 -8.00 -0.61
N VAL A 307 -0.36 -7.93 -0.08
CA VAL A 307 -1.61 -8.20 -0.84
C VAL A 307 -1.78 -7.18 -1.97
N GLN A 308 -1.58 -5.89 -1.70
CA GLN A 308 -1.68 -4.84 -2.72
C GLN A 308 -0.66 -5.04 -3.84
N THR A 309 0.57 -5.42 -3.48
CA THR A 309 1.61 -5.73 -4.47
C THR A 309 1.27 -6.99 -5.29
N ALA A 310 0.75 -8.03 -4.64
CA ALA A 310 0.30 -9.25 -5.32
C ALA A 310 -0.83 -8.98 -6.32
N GLY A 311 -1.69 -8.00 -6.03
CA GLY A 311 -2.73 -7.49 -6.94
C GLY A 311 -2.19 -6.82 -8.22
N ARG A 312 -0.88 -6.60 -8.33
CA ARG A 312 -0.17 -6.10 -9.52
C ARG A 312 0.57 -7.20 -10.29
N ILE A 313 0.58 -8.44 -9.80
CA ILE A 313 1.17 -9.61 -10.48
C ILE A 313 0.06 -10.44 -11.12
N LEU A 314 0.16 -10.76 -12.41
CA LEU A 314 -0.91 -11.45 -13.17
C LEU A 314 -2.29 -10.76 -13.03
N ARG A 315 -2.32 -9.43 -13.09
CA ARG A 315 -3.52 -8.63 -12.79
C ARG A 315 -4.61 -8.77 -13.87
N HIS A 316 -4.25 -8.70 -15.14
CA HIS A 316 -5.18 -8.74 -16.28
C HIS A 316 -5.28 -10.12 -16.93
N ARG A 317 -4.53 -11.09 -16.41
CA ARG A 317 -4.33 -12.39 -17.03
C ARG A 317 -4.90 -13.50 -16.17
N GLU A 318 -5.14 -14.63 -16.83
CA GLU A 318 -5.55 -15.85 -16.17
C GLU A 318 -4.39 -16.50 -15.42
N GLN A 319 -4.75 -17.42 -14.55
CA GLN A 319 -3.87 -18.11 -13.63
C GLN A 319 -2.97 -19.11 -14.34
N TYR A 320 -1.74 -19.24 -13.83
CA TYR A 320 -0.87 -20.37 -14.08
C TYR A 320 -0.26 -20.82 -12.74
N ASP A 321 -0.15 -22.12 -12.52
CA ASP A 321 0.35 -22.68 -11.26
C ASP A 321 1.89 -22.60 -11.17
N LYS A 322 2.40 -21.38 -10.90
CA LYS A 322 3.83 -21.11 -10.77
C LYS A 322 4.11 -20.13 -9.63
N ASN A 323 5.29 -20.27 -9.04
CA ASN A 323 5.83 -19.26 -8.14
C ASN A 323 6.17 -18.00 -8.95
N ASN A 324 5.49 -16.91 -8.62
CA ASN A 324 5.60 -15.63 -9.33
C ASN A 324 5.88 -14.47 -8.37
N MET A 325 5.97 -14.74 -7.07
CA MET A 325 6.41 -13.79 -6.09
C MET A 325 7.57 -14.34 -5.27
N VAL A 326 8.45 -13.45 -4.85
CA VAL A 326 9.52 -13.72 -3.89
C VAL A 326 9.40 -12.67 -2.81
N ILE A 327 9.42 -13.07 -1.55
CA ILE A 327 9.38 -12.13 -0.43
C ILE A 327 10.69 -12.26 0.35
N LEU A 328 11.31 -11.12 0.66
CA LEU A 328 12.53 -11.10 1.46
C LEU A 328 12.26 -11.66 2.85
N SER A 329 13.22 -12.40 3.43
CA SER A 329 13.05 -12.99 4.76
C SER A 329 12.99 -11.94 5.88
N HIS A 330 13.53 -10.74 5.65
CA HIS A 330 13.52 -9.61 6.60
C HIS A 330 13.30 -8.29 5.85
N SER A 331 13.00 -7.21 6.59
CA SER A 331 13.00 -5.87 6.02
C SER A 331 14.42 -5.36 5.74
N MET A 332 14.56 -4.43 4.81
CA MET A 332 15.87 -3.82 4.52
C MET A 332 16.38 -2.96 5.68
N LYS A 333 15.49 -2.57 6.60
CA LYS A 333 15.86 -1.88 7.84
C LYS A 333 16.58 -2.79 8.82
N ALA A 334 16.21 -4.06 8.91
CA ALA A 334 16.89 -5.04 9.76
C ALA A 334 18.30 -5.36 9.24
N VAL A 335 18.48 -5.36 7.91
CA VAL A 335 19.79 -5.56 7.26
C VAL A 335 20.74 -4.37 7.49
N ARG A 336 20.22 -3.15 7.56
CA ARG A 336 21.04 -1.95 7.77
C ARG A 336 21.55 -1.89 9.20
N LYS A 337 22.87 -1.69 9.37
CA LYS A 337 23.46 -1.38 10.66
C LYS A 337 23.07 0.04 11.07
N SER A 338 22.19 0.16 12.06
CA SER A 338 21.89 1.45 12.68
C SER A 338 21.50 1.25 14.13
N GLU A 339 22.30 1.82 15.04
CA GLU A 339 22.04 1.86 16.49
C GLU A 339 20.74 2.60 16.87
N LYS A 340 20.07 3.23 15.88
CA LYS A 340 18.86 4.05 16.08
C LYS A 340 17.60 3.43 15.49
N VAL A 341 17.68 2.27 14.84
CA VAL A 341 16.50 1.64 14.22
C VAL A 341 15.94 0.60 15.15
N ASP A 342 15.01 1.06 15.98
CA ASP A 342 14.28 0.24 16.93
C ASP A 342 13.02 -0.41 16.32
N CYS A 343 12.51 0.09 15.19
CA CYS A 343 11.36 -0.49 14.48
C CYS A 343 11.75 -0.86 13.03
N TYR A 344 11.67 -2.14 12.68
CA TYR A 344 12.03 -2.65 11.35
C TYR A 344 10.89 -2.58 10.33
N TYR A 345 9.65 -2.54 10.81
CA TYR A 345 8.40 -2.49 10.04
C TYR A 345 7.62 -1.21 10.35
N ARG A 346 8.31 -0.07 10.23
CA ARG A 346 7.74 1.27 10.41
C ARG A 346 8.15 2.15 9.24
N TYR A 347 7.34 3.12 8.84
CA TYR A 347 7.64 4.05 7.73
C TYR A 347 8.11 3.36 6.43
N PRO A 348 7.23 2.58 5.77
CA PRO A 348 5.87 2.21 6.18
C PRO A 348 5.85 0.92 7.01
N GLY A 349 4.68 0.57 7.54
CA GLY A 349 4.45 -0.64 8.34
C GLY A 349 3.79 -0.34 9.68
N PRO A 350 3.37 -1.39 10.41
CA PRO A 350 2.48 -1.28 11.56
C PRO A 350 3.20 -1.07 12.90
N GLU A 351 4.54 -1.09 12.98
CA GLU A 351 5.20 -0.81 14.25
C GLU A 351 5.13 0.68 14.63
N ASP A 352 4.83 0.99 15.89
CA ASP A 352 4.92 2.36 16.44
C ASP A 352 5.54 2.41 17.84
N HIS A 353 6.64 3.17 17.96
CA HIS A 353 7.36 3.41 19.22
C HIS A 353 6.55 4.08 20.34
N LYS A 354 5.39 4.68 20.05
CA LYS A 354 4.59 5.39 21.08
C LYS A 354 3.70 4.47 21.90
N ASN A 355 3.35 3.32 21.32
CA ASN A 355 2.47 2.36 21.97
C ASN A 355 3.22 1.03 22.09
N GLN A 356 3.53 0.63 23.32
CA GLN A 356 4.26 -0.61 23.60
C GLN A 356 3.54 -1.85 23.06
N ASP A 357 2.21 -1.81 22.92
CA ASP A 357 1.42 -2.90 22.37
C ASP A 357 1.53 -2.99 20.83
N ASN A 358 2.03 -1.94 20.18
CA ASN A 358 2.23 -1.86 18.72
C ASN A 358 3.71 -2.01 18.34
N TYR A 359 4.47 -2.78 19.12
CA TYR A 359 5.90 -2.97 18.93
C TYR A 359 6.26 -4.46 18.94
N LEU A 360 7.24 -4.83 18.11
CA LEU A 360 7.83 -6.17 18.17
C LEU A 360 8.76 -6.26 19.39
N SER A 361 8.66 -7.36 20.13
CA SER A 361 9.60 -7.72 21.19
C SER A 361 11.01 -7.94 20.62
N SER A 362 12.03 -7.90 21.50
CA SER A 362 13.42 -8.13 21.09
C SER A 362 13.61 -9.48 20.38
N ASP A 363 12.94 -10.53 20.84
CA ASP A 363 13.03 -11.86 20.23
C ASP A 363 12.32 -11.93 18.88
N GLU A 364 11.19 -11.24 18.71
CA GLU A 364 10.45 -11.19 17.44
C GLU A 364 11.24 -10.42 16.35
N LYS A 365 12.08 -9.46 16.72
CA LYS A 365 12.85 -8.67 15.75
C LYS A 365 13.93 -9.45 15.00
N GLU A 366 14.46 -10.50 15.63
CA GLU A 366 15.44 -11.41 15.04
C GLU A 366 14.76 -12.52 14.20
N GLN A 367 13.43 -12.60 14.24
CA GLN A 367 12.68 -13.59 13.48
C GLN A 367 12.53 -13.18 12.01
N ASN A 368 12.45 -14.19 11.16
CA ASN A 368 12.23 -13.99 9.74
C ASN A 368 10.72 -13.97 9.41
N ILE A 369 10.43 -13.76 8.13
CA ILE A 369 9.08 -13.67 7.60
C ILE A 369 8.21 -14.90 7.90
N LYS A 370 8.78 -16.09 8.09
CA LYS A 370 8.02 -17.30 8.42
C LYS A 370 7.24 -17.12 9.70
N GLN A 371 7.88 -16.64 10.76
CA GLN A 371 7.20 -16.41 12.04
C GLN A 371 6.44 -15.08 12.03
N LEU A 372 7.03 -14.03 11.46
CA LEU A 372 6.47 -12.68 11.55
C LEU A 372 5.18 -12.48 10.72
N PHE A 373 5.05 -13.17 9.59
CA PHE A 373 3.95 -13.01 8.63
C PHE A 373 3.21 -14.31 8.30
N ASP A 374 3.50 -15.41 9.01
CA ASP A 374 2.92 -16.73 8.71
C ASP A 374 3.12 -17.08 7.22
N PHE A 375 4.40 -17.10 6.82
CA PHE A 375 4.78 -17.22 5.42
C PHE A 375 4.26 -18.50 4.77
N ASP A 376 4.01 -19.57 5.53
CA ASP A 376 3.51 -20.82 4.98
C ASP A 376 2.15 -20.61 4.29
N LYS A 377 1.23 -19.85 4.91
CA LYS A 377 -0.04 -19.44 4.27
C LYS A 377 0.18 -18.55 3.05
N LEU A 378 1.12 -17.60 3.12
CA LEU A 378 1.46 -16.71 2.00
C LEU A 378 2.12 -17.45 0.83
N SER A 379 2.84 -18.53 1.09
CA SER A 379 3.53 -19.32 0.07
C SER A 379 2.53 -20.07 -0.82
N GLU A 380 1.41 -20.52 -0.23
CA GLU A 380 0.37 -21.26 -0.94
C GLU A 380 -0.57 -20.35 -1.73
N LYS A 381 -1.01 -19.23 -1.15
CA LYS A 381 -1.95 -18.30 -1.80
C LYS A 381 -1.90 -16.92 -1.16
N ILE A 382 -1.53 -15.90 -1.94
CA ILE A 382 -1.59 -14.50 -1.52
C ILE A 382 -2.91 -13.87 -1.98
N ASP A 383 -3.80 -13.59 -1.02
CA ASP A 383 -5.08 -12.93 -1.23
C ASP A 383 -5.49 -12.08 0.00
N SER A 384 -6.64 -11.40 -0.08
CA SER A 384 -7.11 -10.51 0.98
C SER A 384 -7.54 -11.22 2.27
N ARG A 385 -7.70 -12.55 2.30
CA ARG A 385 -8.14 -13.29 3.50
C ARG A 385 -7.23 -13.07 4.70
N VAL A 386 -5.93 -12.87 4.46
CA VAL A 386 -4.93 -12.57 5.50
C VAL A 386 -5.26 -11.27 6.27
N THR A 387 -5.96 -10.34 5.62
CA THR A 387 -6.37 -9.06 6.23
C THR A 387 -7.79 -9.08 6.78
N LEU A 388 -8.69 -9.89 6.22
CA LEU A 388 -10.14 -9.81 6.47
C LEU A 388 -10.59 -10.41 7.82
N LYS A 389 -9.85 -11.36 8.38
CA LYS A 389 -10.34 -12.18 9.50
C LYS A 389 -9.63 -11.85 10.80
N ASN A 390 -10.40 -11.38 11.78
CA ASN A 390 -10.09 -11.39 13.20
C ASN A 390 -11.08 -12.35 13.87
N GLN A 391 -10.77 -13.65 13.90
CA GLN A 391 -11.53 -14.56 14.77
C GLN A 391 -10.91 -14.54 16.16
N ASP A 392 -11.77 -14.58 17.18
CA ASP A 392 -11.40 -14.71 18.59
C ASP A 392 -10.39 -15.84 18.76
N GLY A 393 -9.13 -15.49 19.04
CA GLY A 393 -8.06 -16.43 19.39
C GLY A 393 -7.03 -16.80 18.30
N ILE A 394 -7.09 -16.25 17.08
CA ILE A 394 -6.12 -16.57 16.01
C ILE A 394 -5.20 -15.36 15.74
N THR A 395 -4.29 -15.12 16.69
CA THR A 395 -3.10 -14.28 16.53
C THR A 395 -1.93 -15.16 16.04
N ASP A 396 -1.91 -15.54 14.76
CA ASP A 396 -0.90 -16.51 14.28
C ASP A 396 0.46 -15.87 13.97
N SER A 397 0.55 -14.56 13.74
CA SER A 397 1.82 -13.88 13.43
C SER A 397 1.99 -12.57 14.21
N ALA A 398 3.24 -12.24 14.55
CA ALA A 398 3.56 -11.03 15.31
C ALA A 398 3.14 -9.74 14.59
N ILE A 399 3.32 -9.66 13.27
CA ILE A 399 2.92 -8.49 12.49
C ILE A 399 1.40 -8.36 12.45
N LYS A 400 0.66 -9.47 12.33
CA LYS A 400 -0.81 -9.43 12.35
C LYS A 400 -1.33 -8.96 13.70
N ARG A 401 -0.70 -9.39 14.80
CA ARG A 401 -0.99 -8.89 16.15
C ARG A 401 -0.79 -7.39 16.24
N VAL A 402 0.35 -6.87 15.77
CA VAL A 402 0.63 -5.43 15.78
C VAL A 402 -0.37 -4.65 14.91
N GLU A 403 -0.70 -5.12 13.70
CA GLU A 403 -1.73 -4.52 12.84
C GLU A 403 -3.10 -4.47 13.53
N ASN A 404 -3.50 -5.57 14.18
CA ASN A 404 -4.77 -5.66 14.89
C ASN A 404 -4.82 -4.75 16.10
N ASN A 405 -3.74 -4.68 16.89
CA ASN A 405 -3.63 -3.78 18.04
C ASN A 405 -3.75 -2.31 17.60
N GLN A 406 -3.13 -1.93 16.47
CA GLN A 406 -3.31 -0.59 15.89
C GLN A 406 -4.79 -0.30 15.58
N ILE A 407 -5.50 -1.24 14.96
CA ILE A 407 -6.91 -1.05 14.60
C ILE A 407 -7.81 -1.06 15.86
N GLN A 408 -7.56 -1.93 16.82
CA GLN A 408 -8.35 -2.03 18.06
C GLN A 408 -8.17 -0.80 18.96
N SER A 409 -6.97 -0.22 19.02
CA SER A 409 -6.75 1.02 19.77
C SER A 409 -7.64 2.17 19.28
N LEU A 410 -8.08 2.18 18.01
CA LEU A 410 -9.08 3.14 17.51
C LEU A 410 -10.44 3.01 18.18
N ARG A 411 -10.79 1.83 18.70
CA ARG A 411 -12.08 1.54 19.37
C ARG A 411 -12.04 1.81 20.87
N ASP A 412 -10.92 1.49 21.53
CA ASP A 412 -10.82 1.38 22.99
C ASP A 412 -10.25 2.62 23.70
N ASP A 413 -9.87 3.67 22.96
CA ASP A 413 -9.29 4.93 23.48
C ASP A 413 -10.25 5.80 24.33
N LYS A 414 -11.24 5.22 25.03
CA LYS A 414 -12.22 5.92 25.87
C LYS A 414 -11.63 6.65 27.09
N LYS A 415 -10.31 6.62 27.31
CA LYS A 415 -9.65 7.15 28.53
C LYS A 415 -8.63 8.26 28.31
N ILE A 416 -8.46 8.75 27.09
CA ILE A 416 -7.52 9.85 26.78
C ILE A 416 -8.33 11.08 26.35
N LEU A 417 -8.01 12.27 26.89
CA LEU A 417 -8.53 13.55 26.40
C LEU A 417 -8.17 13.66 24.90
N PHE A 418 -9.10 14.01 24.01
CA PHE A 418 -8.88 13.98 22.55
C PHE A 418 -8.70 12.58 21.94
N SER A 419 -9.45 11.59 22.42
CA SER A 419 -9.49 10.26 21.82
C SER A 419 -10.04 10.25 20.39
N PHE A 420 -9.93 9.09 19.75
CA PHE A 420 -10.45 8.86 18.40
C PHE A 420 -11.97 9.11 18.27
N ASN A 421 -12.74 8.86 19.33
CA ASN A 421 -14.20 8.97 19.34
C ASN A 421 -14.72 10.20 20.10
N SER A 422 -13.87 10.91 20.85
CA SER A 422 -14.33 11.94 21.79
C SER A 422 -14.99 13.15 21.12
N TYR A 423 -14.69 13.44 19.84
CA TYR A 423 -15.40 14.46 19.07
C TYR A 423 -16.86 14.06 18.73
N LEU A 424 -17.21 12.77 18.81
CA LEU A 424 -18.57 12.28 18.67
C LEU A 424 -19.39 12.54 19.95
N GLU A 425 -18.75 12.51 21.13
CA GLU A 425 -19.37 12.57 22.47
C GLU A 425 -19.78 13.98 22.94
N GLU A 426 -19.92 14.95 22.03
CA GLU A 426 -20.43 16.31 22.30
C GLU A 426 -19.59 17.15 23.27
N ASN A 427 -18.33 16.78 23.52
CA ASN A 427 -17.42 17.64 24.25
C ASN A 427 -17.08 18.89 23.40
N ALA A 428 -17.67 20.04 23.76
CA ALA A 428 -17.55 21.30 23.03
C ALA A 428 -16.09 21.72 22.79
N ALA A 429 -15.17 21.36 23.69
CA ALA A 429 -13.76 21.65 23.53
C ALA A 429 -13.15 21.00 22.27
N GLU A 430 -13.68 19.91 21.74
CA GLU A 430 -13.00 19.10 20.74
C GLU A 430 -13.35 19.42 19.28
N TYR A 431 -14.55 19.97 19.03
CA TYR A 431 -14.95 20.44 17.71
C TYR A 431 -14.96 21.97 17.58
N LEU A 432 -14.96 22.72 18.69
CA LEU A 432 -14.78 24.18 18.69
C LEU A 432 -13.32 24.59 18.71
N THR A 433 -12.41 23.67 19.04
CA THR A 433 -10.97 23.90 18.98
C THR A 433 -10.31 22.92 18.02
N THR A 434 -9.04 23.14 17.74
CA THR A 434 -8.18 22.27 16.93
C THR A 434 -7.47 21.21 17.75
N ALA A 435 -7.69 21.14 19.06
CA ALA A 435 -6.89 20.33 19.97
C ALA A 435 -6.88 18.84 19.58
N ASN A 436 -8.01 18.28 19.14
CA ASN A 436 -8.04 16.89 18.64
C ASN A 436 -7.21 16.71 17.34
N SER A 437 -7.17 17.72 16.48
CA SER A 437 -6.34 17.70 15.26
C SER A 437 -4.86 17.96 15.54
N ASP A 438 -4.53 18.59 16.66
CA ASP A 438 -3.16 18.87 17.09
C ASP A 438 -2.52 17.65 17.76
N GLU A 439 -3.30 16.91 18.54
CA GLU A 439 -2.90 15.61 19.08
C GLU A 439 -2.73 14.55 17.98
N HIS A 440 -3.62 14.58 16.97
CA HIS A 440 -3.67 13.63 15.85
C HIS A 440 -3.45 14.30 14.48
N PRO A 441 -2.24 14.83 14.21
CA PRO A 441 -1.98 15.55 12.98
C PRO A 441 -1.93 14.59 11.78
N PHE A 442 -2.79 14.84 10.78
CA PHE A 442 -2.73 14.14 9.50
C PHE A 442 -1.39 14.36 8.80
N ARG A 443 -0.76 13.28 8.33
CA ARG A 443 0.59 13.28 7.75
C ARG A 443 1.59 14.04 8.63
N ARG A 444 1.80 13.53 9.84
CA ARG A 444 2.74 14.04 10.87
C ARG A 444 4.13 14.42 10.35
N SER A 445 4.57 13.88 9.21
CA SER A 445 5.75 14.37 8.50
C SER A 445 5.49 15.74 7.84
N ASN A 446 6.19 16.79 8.31
CA ASN A 446 6.19 18.15 7.74
C ASN A 446 5.88 18.17 6.24
N ILE A 447 4.73 18.76 5.87
CA ILE A 447 4.47 19.14 4.48
C ILE A 447 5.64 20.05 4.07
N LYS A 448 6.38 19.63 3.05
CA LYS A 448 7.45 20.42 2.47
C LYS A 448 6.94 20.93 1.15
N GLU A 449 6.73 22.24 1.05
CA GLU A 449 6.58 22.86 -0.27
C GLU A 449 7.95 22.86 -0.93
N SER A 450 8.11 22.04 -1.96
CA SER A 450 9.34 22.02 -2.74
C SER A 450 9.24 23.03 -3.88
N THR A 451 10.14 24.01 -3.89
CA THR A 451 10.37 24.89 -5.05
C THR A 451 11.48 24.32 -5.90
N TYR A 452 11.30 24.40 -7.22
CA TYR A 452 12.23 23.89 -8.21
C TYR A 452 12.71 25.03 -9.08
N LYS A 453 14.03 25.17 -9.25
CA LYS A 453 14.64 26.18 -10.13
C LYS A 453 15.75 25.54 -10.94
N GLN A 454 15.81 25.83 -12.23
CA GLN A 454 16.94 25.43 -13.05
C GLN A 454 18.05 26.48 -12.92
N ASP A 455 19.28 26.04 -12.68
CA ASP A 455 20.46 26.91 -12.71
C ASP A 455 20.89 27.23 -14.15
N GLU A 456 21.87 28.12 -14.30
CA GLU A 456 22.42 28.54 -15.59
C GLU A 456 23.10 27.41 -16.38
N TYR A 457 23.44 26.30 -15.71
CA TYR A 457 24.05 25.11 -16.32
C TYR A 457 23.01 24.03 -16.67
N GLY A 458 21.72 24.31 -16.47
CA GLY A 458 20.64 23.38 -16.76
C GLY A 458 20.34 22.37 -15.65
N ASN A 459 20.98 22.46 -14.48
CA ASN A 459 20.72 21.57 -13.36
C ASN A 459 19.47 22.02 -12.58
N TRP A 460 18.64 21.06 -12.19
CA TRP A 460 17.45 21.34 -11.38
C TRP A 460 17.81 21.36 -9.89
N LEU A 461 17.67 22.53 -9.28
CA LEU A 461 17.78 22.76 -7.85
C LEU A 461 16.41 22.57 -7.19
N LYS A 462 16.38 21.83 -6.08
CA LYS A 462 15.20 21.64 -5.23
C LYS A 462 15.43 22.34 -3.89
N ARG A 463 14.52 23.23 -3.51
CA ARG A 463 14.48 23.84 -2.18
C ARG A 463 13.20 23.44 -1.48
N ASP A 464 13.33 22.69 -0.38
CA ASP A 464 12.22 22.37 0.51
C ASP A 464 11.97 23.56 1.46
N VAL A 465 10.81 24.17 1.35
CA VAL A 465 10.30 25.14 2.31
C VAL A 465 9.52 24.37 3.37
N LYS A 466 9.92 24.51 4.64
CA LYS A 466 9.10 24.04 5.76
C LYS A 466 7.88 24.95 5.82
N THR A 467 6.70 24.45 5.50
CA THR A 467 5.46 25.12 5.87
C THR A 467 5.23 24.86 7.36
N TYR A 468 5.36 25.90 8.18
CA TYR A 468 4.98 25.90 9.58
C TYR A 468 3.47 25.80 9.74
#